data_AF-A0A2V5T9Z0-F1
#
_entry.id   AF-A0A2V5T9Z0-F1
#
_cell.length_a   1.000
_cell.length_b   1.000
_cell.length_c   1.000
_cell.angle_alpha   90.00
_cell.angle_beta   90.00
_cell.angle_gamma   90.00
#
_symmetry.space_group_name_H-M   'P 1'
#
loop_
_entity.id
_entity.type
_entity.pdbx_description
1 polymer ?
#
loop_
_entity_poly.entity_id
_entity_poly.type
_entity_poly.pdbx_seq_one_letter_code
_entity_poly.pdbx_strand_id
1 'polypeptide(L)'
;MLRVFLIAAILLGTIVAPDAAEESLGTKIKKLLQATPTPTPTRKQRKRVAKKSTPTPSPSASPKRKKTSPTPSPSPTPATKSKGKKRSPTPAPRESPSPSATAPPEETTTPTPSVTPTPTETPQPSPTPSPIPQKKGAPNATISPNEISGYDGYPPKIRQIVEYGLDLTKRNLNYIYGSADPSTGGMDCSGFIYYVLQQNGFINVPRDSSQQYVWVRKAGNFHAVLSRHEDSFELDALKPGDLLFWTGTYKIDRDPPITHTMIYLGREKGTKKRIMVGASDGRTYDGKQRFGVSIFDFKLPPPPNSGDAKLSPVFVGYGRIPGSIGD
;
A
#
# COMPACT_ATOMS: atom_id res chain seq x y z
N MET A 1 -60.05 -6.33 -52.77
CA MET A 1 -59.19 -5.84 -51.66
C MET A 1 -59.44 -4.35 -51.46
N LEU A 2 -59.97 -3.91 -50.31
CA LEU A 2 -59.90 -2.51 -49.84
C LEU A 2 -60.15 -2.46 -48.32
N ARG A 3 -59.87 -1.32 -47.66
CA ARG A 3 -59.89 -1.14 -46.20
C ARG A 3 -61.16 -0.45 -45.69
N VAL A 4 -61.71 -0.92 -44.56
CA VAL A 4 -62.47 -0.14 -43.55
C VAL A 4 -62.22 -0.86 -42.20
N PHE A 5 -61.36 -0.35 -41.31
CA PHE A 5 -61.65 0.56 -40.19
C PHE A 5 -62.74 0.10 -39.21
N LEU A 6 -62.36 -0.02 -37.93
CA LEU A 6 -63.25 0.22 -36.79
C LEU A 6 -62.60 1.32 -35.92
N ILE A 7 -63.42 2.15 -35.28
CA ILE A 7 -62.99 3.36 -34.56
C ILE A 7 -63.25 3.17 -33.07
N ALA A 8 -62.30 3.59 -32.24
CA ALA A 8 -62.52 3.85 -30.81
C ALA A 8 -61.98 5.25 -30.49
N ALA A 9 -62.85 6.12 -29.98
CA ALA A 9 -62.52 7.51 -29.65
C ALA A 9 -63.19 7.91 -28.32
N ILE A 10 -62.40 8.43 -27.39
CA ILE A 10 -62.86 9.15 -26.20
C ILE A 10 -61.96 10.40 -26.08
N LEU A 11 -62.58 11.56 -25.82
CA LEU A 11 -61.90 12.86 -25.81
C LEU A 11 -61.55 13.34 -24.40
N LEU A 12 -60.41 14.05 -24.35
CA LEU A 12 -60.04 15.18 -23.49
C LEU A 12 -60.50 15.23 -22.01
N GLY A 13 -59.49 15.33 -21.13
CA GLY A 13 -59.50 16.23 -19.97
C GLY A 13 -58.24 17.11 -20.04
N THR A 14 -58.32 18.40 -19.69
CA THR A 14 -57.27 19.40 -19.97
C THR A 14 -56.34 19.74 -18.81
N ILE A 15 -55.18 20.30 -19.15
CA ILE A 15 -54.05 20.65 -18.28
C ILE A 15 -54.37 21.90 -17.44
N VAL A 16 -54.04 21.84 -16.14
CA VAL A 16 -53.53 22.99 -15.37
C VAL A 16 -52.42 22.49 -14.45
N ALA A 17 -51.31 23.22 -14.39
CA ALA A 17 -50.26 23.06 -13.37
C ALA A 17 -50.13 24.38 -12.57
N PRO A 18 -49.66 24.35 -11.32
CA PRO A 18 -49.02 25.49 -10.70
C PRO A 18 -47.49 25.32 -10.61
N ASP A 19 -46.84 26.48 -10.61
CA ASP A 19 -45.40 26.73 -10.74
C ASP A 19 -44.53 26.30 -9.55
N ALA A 20 -43.22 26.47 -9.69
CA ALA A 20 -42.25 26.28 -8.62
C ALA A 20 -42.15 27.49 -7.67
N ALA A 21 -41.76 27.22 -6.42
CA ALA A 21 -41.24 28.23 -5.49
C ALA A 21 -40.14 27.60 -4.62
N GLU A 22 -38.97 28.22 -4.56
CA GLU A 22 -37.92 27.85 -3.61
C GLU A 22 -38.15 28.54 -2.25
N GLU A 23 -37.99 27.81 -1.14
CA GLU A 23 -37.81 28.43 0.17
C GLU A 23 -36.63 27.84 0.98
N SER A 24 -35.53 28.59 0.96
CA SER A 24 -34.79 29.01 2.16
C SER A 24 -34.16 27.94 3.07
N LEU A 25 -32.94 27.52 2.70
CA LEU A 25 -31.91 27.12 3.67
C LEU A 25 -31.44 28.34 4.52
N GLY A 26 -32.29 28.86 5.41
CA GLY A 26 -32.08 30.20 6.01
C GLY A 26 -32.17 30.38 7.53
N THR A 27 -33.13 29.73 8.25
CA THR A 27 -33.63 30.36 9.51
C THR A 27 -33.82 29.44 10.73
N LYS A 28 -32.91 28.48 11.00
CA LYS A 28 -32.96 27.69 12.27
C LYS A 28 -31.68 27.64 13.13
N ILE A 29 -30.68 28.48 12.88
CA ILE A 29 -29.48 28.61 13.74
C ILE A 29 -29.45 29.94 14.52
N LYS A 30 -30.53 30.28 15.26
CA LYS A 30 -30.49 31.44 16.17
C LYS A 30 -31.47 31.49 17.35
N LYS A 31 -31.77 30.35 18.02
CA LYS A 31 -32.38 30.38 19.38
C LYS A 31 -32.24 29.07 20.19
N LEU A 32 -31.04 28.78 20.68
CA LEU A 32 -30.87 28.02 21.94
C LEU A 32 -29.58 28.38 22.71
N LEU A 33 -29.14 29.64 22.61
CA LEU A 33 -28.09 30.20 23.47
C LEU A 33 -28.72 30.70 24.78
N GLN A 34 -28.90 29.80 25.73
CA GLN A 34 -28.99 30.14 27.16
C GLN A 34 -28.05 29.22 27.93
N ALA A 35 -27.10 29.81 28.65
CA ALA A 35 -26.08 29.07 29.39
C ALA A 35 -26.58 28.73 30.79
N THR A 36 -26.81 27.45 31.06
CA THR A 36 -27.14 26.95 32.41
C THR A 36 -25.83 26.64 33.15
N PRO A 37 -25.52 27.27 34.30
CA PRO A 37 -24.24 27.09 34.98
C PRO A 37 -24.18 25.77 35.76
N THR A 38 -23.24 24.90 35.40
CA THR A 38 -22.92 23.66 36.12
C THR A 38 -22.24 23.96 37.47
N PRO A 39 -22.72 23.43 38.61
CA PRO A 39 -22.08 23.66 39.91
C PRO A 39 -20.72 22.95 40.03
N THR A 40 -19.73 23.66 40.58
CA THR A 40 -18.37 23.15 40.81
C THR A 40 -18.26 22.48 42.20
N PRO A 41 -17.60 21.31 42.34
CA PRO A 41 -17.52 20.59 43.62
C PRO A 41 -16.55 21.24 44.64
N THR A 42 -16.97 21.32 45.90
CA THR A 42 -16.27 22.06 46.96
C THR A 42 -15.10 21.30 47.60
N ARG A 43 -13.90 21.90 47.54
CA ARG A 43 -12.66 21.40 48.17
C ARG A 43 -12.68 21.55 49.71
N LYS A 44 -12.81 20.45 50.47
CA LYS A 44 -12.59 20.43 51.93
C LYS A 44 -11.14 20.07 52.30
N GLN A 45 -10.61 20.67 53.38
CA GLN A 45 -9.27 20.39 53.90
C GLN A 45 -9.29 19.50 55.16
N ARG A 46 -8.40 18.49 55.16
CA ARG A 46 -7.41 18.19 56.21
C ARG A 46 -7.88 18.08 57.68
N LYS A 47 -7.79 16.87 58.24
CA LYS A 47 -7.41 16.63 59.65
C LYS A 47 -6.44 15.44 59.74
N ARG A 48 -5.66 15.37 60.83
CA ARG A 48 -4.52 14.45 61.04
C ARG A 48 -4.52 13.99 62.50
N VAL A 49 -4.47 12.69 62.76
CA VAL A 49 -4.42 12.06 64.11
C VAL A 49 -3.38 10.92 64.08
N ALA A 50 -2.88 10.44 65.23
CA ALA A 50 -1.59 9.73 65.31
C ALA A 50 -1.53 8.45 66.17
N LYS A 51 -0.60 7.55 65.78
CA LYS A 51 0.19 6.55 66.55
C LYS A 51 -0.48 5.64 67.61
N LYS A 52 -0.56 4.34 67.29
CA LYS A 52 -0.24 3.12 68.10
C LYS A 52 -0.30 1.89 67.15
N SER A 53 0.37 0.74 67.34
CA SER A 53 1.55 0.35 68.14
C SER A 53 2.13 -0.98 67.60
N THR A 54 3.40 -1.29 67.89
CA THR A 54 4.12 -2.56 67.56
C THR A 54 3.78 -3.70 68.54
N PRO A 55 4.00 -5.00 68.17
CA PRO A 55 5.30 -5.65 68.39
C PRO A 55 5.86 -6.44 67.19
N THR A 56 7.07 -6.99 67.36
CA THR A 56 7.85 -7.79 66.40
C THR A 56 8.33 -9.08 67.10
N PRO A 57 8.66 -10.14 66.36
CA PRO A 57 9.95 -10.80 66.63
C PRO A 57 10.81 -11.08 65.38
N SER A 58 12.09 -11.37 65.66
CA SER A 58 13.22 -11.71 64.77
C SER A 58 14.17 -12.60 65.61
N PRO A 59 15.32 -13.16 65.16
CA PRO A 59 16.10 -12.90 63.93
C PRO A 59 16.71 -14.18 63.30
N SER A 60 17.94 -14.07 62.75
CA SER A 60 18.90 -15.12 62.32
C SER A 60 18.87 -15.45 60.82
N ALA A 61 19.98 -15.43 60.06
CA ALA A 61 21.33 -14.88 60.29
C ALA A 61 22.03 -14.55 58.95
N SER A 62 23.21 -13.91 59.00
CA SER A 62 24.09 -13.62 57.85
C SER A 62 25.55 -13.77 58.27
N PRO A 63 26.49 -14.12 57.36
CA PRO A 63 27.41 -13.05 56.92
C PRO A 63 28.03 -13.16 55.50
N LYS A 64 28.20 -11.99 54.85
CA LYS A 64 29.42 -11.46 54.16
C LYS A 64 30.25 -12.41 53.26
N ARG A 65 30.73 -11.99 52.07
CA ARG A 65 31.62 -10.82 51.79
C ARG A 65 31.40 -10.30 50.35
N LYS A 66 31.23 -8.98 50.11
CA LYS A 66 32.25 -7.92 49.90
C LYS A 66 32.92 -8.02 48.51
N LYS A 67 32.42 -7.33 47.46
CA LYS A 67 32.73 -5.93 47.03
C LYS A 67 34.22 -5.62 46.80
N THR A 68 34.60 -5.35 45.54
CA THR A 68 35.52 -4.25 45.11
C THR A 68 35.43 -4.00 43.60
N SER A 69 35.58 -2.73 43.19
CA SER A 69 35.93 -2.24 41.84
C SER A 69 36.66 -0.90 42.06
N PRO A 70 37.78 -0.60 41.37
CA PRO A 70 37.76 0.51 40.41
C PRO A 70 38.79 0.48 39.24
N THR A 71 38.29 0.74 38.02
CA THR A 71 38.92 1.59 36.98
C THR A 71 40.30 1.12 36.37
N PRO A 72 41.09 1.88 35.54
CA PRO A 72 41.33 1.43 34.14
C PRO A 72 42.81 1.36 33.65
N SER A 73 42.99 1.08 32.34
CA SER A 73 44.22 1.22 31.52
C SER A 73 45.28 0.10 31.68
N PRO A 74 46.26 -0.11 30.75
CA PRO A 74 46.51 0.60 29.49
C PRO A 74 46.63 -0.30 28.22
N SER A 75 46.96 0.31 27.09
CA SER A 75 47.35 -0.35 25.82
C SER A 75 48.85 -0.70 25.78
N PRO A 76 49.25 -1.72 25.00
CA PRO A 76 50.60 -1.80 24.43
C PRO A 76 50.60 -1.64 22.89
N THR A 77 51.51 -0.79 22.40
CA THR A 77 51.89 -0.70 20.97
C THR A 77 53.42 -0.77 20.86
N PRO A 78 54.00 -1.68 20.08
CA PRO A 78 55.39 -1.56 19.65
C PRO A 78 55.52 -0.66 18.41
N ALA A 79 56.44 0.31 18.46
CA ALA A 79 56.97 0.98 17.28
C ALA A 79 57.99 0.05 16.57
N THR A 80 58.64 0.34 15.42
CA THR A 80 58.92 1.59 14.69
C THR A 80 59.22 1.19 13.23
N LYS A 81 59.14 2.05 12.20
CA LYS A 81 60.16 3.04 11.80
C LYS A 81 59.57 4.08 10.83
N SER A 82 60.29 5.18 10.62
CA SER A 82 59.78 6.42 10.03
C SER A 82 60.58 6.92 8.81
N LYS A 83 60.09 8.03 8.23
CA LYS A 83 60.64 8.88 7.14
C LYS A 83 60.19 8.48 5.71
N GLY A 84 59.77 9.42 4.86
CA GLY A 84 59.63 10.87 5.12
C GLY A 84 58.96 11.70 4.00
N LYS A 85 58.76 13.00 4.28
CA LYS A 85 58.13 13.98 3.37
C LYS A 85 58.99 14.31 2.14
N LYS A 86 58.38 14.38 0.96
CA LYS A 86 58.47 15.46 -0.07
C LYS A 86 57.33 15.23 -1.08
N ARG A 87 56.43 16.20 -1.28
CA ARG A 87 56.46 17.29 -2.29
C ARG A 87 56.44 16.78 -3.75
N SER A 88 55.39 17.20 -4.48
CA SER A 88 55.27 17.16 -5.94
C SER A 88 56.41 17.97 -6.62
N PRO A 89 56.75 17.69 -7.89
CA PRO A 89 56.16 18.53 -8.94
C PRO A 89 55.65 17.78 -10.19
N THR A 90 54.71 18.41 -10.88
CA THR A 90 54.31 18.09 -12.26
C THR A 90 55.21 18.80 -13.28
N PRO A 91 55.66 18.11 -14.34
CA PRO A 91 55.83 18.69 -15.68
C PRO A 91 54.72 18.15 -16.61
N ALA A 92 53.84 18.97 -17.18
CA ALA A 92 54.04 19.98 -18.23
C ALA A 92 53.88 19.36 -19.66
N PRO A 93 53.18 20.05 -20.59
CA PRO A 93 52.74 19.45 -21.85
C PRO A 93 53.84 19.42 -22.92
N ARG A 94 53.56 18.74 -24.04
CA ARG A 94 54.33 18.88 -25.29
C ARG A 94 53.41 19.06 -26.48
N GLU A 95 53.87 19.82 -27.46
CA GLU A 95 53.05 20.54 -28.42
C GLU A 95 52.78 19.80 -29.73
N SER A 96 51.79 20.29 -30.48
CA SER A 96 51.62 19.99 -31.91
C SER A 96 52.74 20.65 -32.73
N PRO A 97 53.03 20.12 -33.92
CA PRO A 97 52.97 21.03 -35.07
C PRO A 97 52.17 20.49 -36.26
N SER A 98 51.42 21.40 -36.89
CA SER A 98 51.15 21.38 -38.35
C SER A 98 52.02 22.48 -39.00
N PRO A 99 52.37 22.37 -40.29
CA PRO A 99 51.61 23.17 -41.25
C PRO A 99 51.44 22.58 -42.68
N SER A 100 50.23 22.76 -43.22
CA SER A 100 49.89 23.34 -44.54
C SER A 100 50.73 23.04 -45.81
N ALA A 101 50.10 22.34 -46.77
CA ALA A 101 50.11 22.57 -48.24
C ALA A 101 49.19 21.51 -48.91
N THR A 102 48.58 21.63 -50.10
CA THR A 102 48.12 22.73 -50.99
C THR A 102 47.18 22.07 -52.02
N ALA A 103 46.18 22.78 -52.57
CA ALA A 103 45.17 22.28 -53.53
C ALA A 103 45.03 23.26 -54.74
N PRO A 104 44.16 23.03 -55.76
CA PRO A 104 43.30 21.89 -56.06
C PRO A 104 43.85 21.06 -57.26
N PRO A 105 43.28 20.89 -58.49
CA PRO A 105 42.14 21.54 -59.16
C PRO A 105 40.79 20.79 -59.06
N GLU A 106 39.85 21.10 -59.98
CA GLU A 106 38.43 20.73 -60.06
C GLU A 106 38.14 19.53 -60.99
N GLU A 107 37.01 18.84 -60.75
CA GLU A 107 36.01 18.57 -61.79
C GLU A 107 34.60 18.79 -61.23
N THR A 108 33.65 19.19 -62.08
CA THR A 108 32.37 19.77 -61.67
C THR A 108 31.18 18.92 -62.12
N THR A 109 30.37 18.42 -61.18
CA THR A 109 29.00 17.93 -61.50
C THR A 109 27.95 18.26 -60.42
N THR A 110 26.92 18.96 -60.92
CA THR A 110 25.52 19.11 -60.49
C THR A 110 24.99 18.43 -59.21
N PRO A 111 24.29 19.17 -58.32
CA PRO A 111 23.52 18.58 -57.21
C PRO A 111 22.11 18.09 -57.64
N THR A 112 21.69 16.95 -57.08
CA THR A 112 20.34 16.36 -57.21
C THR A 112 19.84 15.89 -55.83
N PRO A 113 18.52 15.62 -55.62
CA PRO A 113 17.83 16.19 -54.46
C PRO A 113 17.99 15.46 -53.12
N SER A 114 17.75 16.22 -52.05
CA SER A 114 17.62 15.71 -50.67
C SER A 114 16.56 14.60 -50.58
N VAL A 115 16.99 13.39 -50.23
CA VAL A 115 16.08 12.29 -49.85
C VAL A 115 15.48 12.56 -48.47
N THR A 116 14.16 12.72 -48.42
CA THR A 116 13.38 12.78 -47.17
C THR A 116 13.58 11.48 -46.37
N PRO A 117 13.87 11.54 -45.05
CA PRO A 117 13.93 10.33 -44.23
C PRO A 117 12.54 9.69 -44.12
N THR A 118 12.40 8.46 -44.62
CA THR A 118 11.21 7.62 -44.42
C THR A 118 10.93 7.45 -42.93
N PRO A 119 9.67 7.59 -42.46
CA PRO A 119 9.34 7.37 -41.05
C PRO A 119 9.68 5.93 -40.65
N THR A 120 10.40 5.78 -39.54
CA THR A 120 10.71 4.46 -38.96
C THR A 120 9.42 3.75 -38.55
N GLU A 121 9.19 2.55 -39.05
CA GLU A 121 8.07 1.73 -38.60
C GLU A 121 8.18 1.45 -37.09
N THR A 122 7.14 1.82 -36.34
CA THR A 122 7.04 1.48 -34.92
C THR A 122 7.01 -0.04 -34.78
N PRO A 123 7.86 -0.67 -33.93
CA PRO A 123 7.89 -2.12 -33.78
C PRO A 123 6.51 -2.62 -33.33
N GLN A 124 5.87 -3.39 -34.20
CA GLN A 124 4.54 -3.97 -33.96
C GLN A 124 4.56 -4.77 -32.66
N PRO A 125 3.59 -4.59 -31.73
CA PRO A 125 3.56 -5.34 -30.49
C PRO A 125 3.47 -6.84 -30.80
N SER A 126 4.46 -7.59 -30.31
CA SER A 126 4.49 -9.06 -30.46
C SER A 126 3.22 -9.65 -29.84
N PRO A 127 2.54 -10.61 -30.50
CA PRO A 127 1.25 -11.10 -30.06
C PRO A 127 1.33 -11.68 -28.66
N THR A 128 0.58 -11.09 -27.73
CA THR A 128 0.42 -11.60 -26.36
C THR A 128 -0.01 -13.07 -26.43
N PRO A 129 0.68 -14.01 -25.77
CA PRO A 129 0.35 -15.42 -25.87
C PRO A 129 -1.08 -15.67 -25.36
N SER A 130 -1.92 -16.25 -26.21
CA SER A 130 -3.30 -16.61 -25.90
C SER A 130 -3.39 -17.41 -24.59
N PRO A 131 -4.43 -17.20 -23.76
CA PRO A 131 -4.49 -17.77 -22.43
C PRO A 131 -4.47 -19.30 -22.46
N ILE A 132 -3.39 -19.89 -21.93
CA ILE A 132 -3.34 -21.31 -21.57
C ILE A 132 -4.50 -21.59 -20.61
N PRO A 133 -5.30 -22.67 -20.80
CA PRO A 133 -6.42 -22.98 -19.91
C PRO A 133 -5.97 -23.11 -18.45
N GLN A 134 -6.23 -22.07 -17.65
CA GLN A 134 -5.94 -22.09 -16.22
C GLN A 134 -6.75 -23.21 -15.54
N LYS A 135 -6.13 -23.94 -14.61
CA LYS A 135 -6.87 -24.86 -13.74
C LYS A 135 -7.91 -24.05 -12.97
N LYS A 136 -9.19 -24.27 -13.28
CA LYS A 136 -10.31 -23.57 -12.63
C LYS A 136 -10.29 -23.84 -11.12
N GLY A 137 -9.84 -22.85 -10.35
CA GLY A 137 -9.73 -22.94 -8.90
C GLY A 137 -11.07 -22.95 -8.19
N ALA A 138 -11.04 -22.81 -6.87
CA ALA A 138 -12.26 -22.55 -6.12
C ALA A 138 -12.84 -21.16 -6.52
N PRO A 139 -14.16 -20.97 -6.47
CA PRO A 139 -14.77 -19.64 -6.63
C PRO A 139 -14.20 -18.62 -5.65
N ASN A 140 -14.34 -17.34 -5.97
CA ASN A 140 -13.90 -16.25 -5.08
C ASN A 140 -14.61 -16.35 -3.72
N ALA A 141 -13.92 -15.96 -2.65
CA ALA A 141 -14.47 -15.93 -1.30
C ALA A 141 -14.76 -14.49 -0.84
N THR A 142 -15.88 -14.37 -0.13
CA THR A 142 -16.28 -13.22 0.68
C THR A 142 -16.47 -13.68 2.13
N ILE A 143 -16.43 -12.75 3.07
CA ILE A 143 -17.00 -12.87 4.42
C ILE A 143 -17.89 -11.66 4.69
N SER A 144 -18.71 -11.72 5.73
CA SER A 144 -19.34 -10.55 6.33
C SER A 144 -18.31 -9.73 7.12
N PRO A 145 -18.39 -8.38 7.15
CA PRO A 145 -17.58 -7.57 8.04
C PRO A 145 -17.72 -7.98 9.52
N ASN A 146 -18.90 -8.47 9.91
CA ASN A 146 -19.17 -8.97 11.26
C ASN A 146 -18.41 -10.25 11.61
N GLU A 147 -17.79 -10.94 10.65
CA GLU A 147 -16.90 -12.08 10.88
C GLU A 147 -15.44 -11.65 11.10
N ILE A 148 -15.12 -10.35 10.99
CA ILE A 148 -13.78 -9.81 11.24
C ILE A 148 -13.67 -9.33 12.70
N SER A 149 -12.59 -9.72 13.38
CA SER A 149 -12.37 -9.43 14.80
C SER A 149 -12.15 -7.92 15.03
N GLY A 150 -12.98 -7.35 15.91
CA GLY A 150 -12.93 -5.92 16.28
C GLY A 150 -13.47 -4.96 15.23
N TYR A 151 -14.14 -5.44 14.18
CA TYR A 151 -14.61 -4.64 13.03
C TYR A 151 -15.35 -3.35 13.43
N ASP A 152 -16.21 -3.43 14.43
CA ASP A 152 -17.06 -2.32 14.90
C ASP A 152 -16.23 -1.12 15.43
N GLY A 153 -15.00 -1.38 15.88
CA GLY A 153 -14.04 -0.37 16.32
C GLY A 153 -13.12 0.18 15.22
N TYR A 154 -13.31 -0.21 13.95
CA TYR A 154 -12.47 0.28 12.85
C TYR A 154 -12.89 1.73 12.49
N PRO A 155 -11.93 2.62 12.14
CA PRO A 155 -12.25 3.99 11.76
C PRO A 155 -13.25 4.03 10.57
N PRO A 156 -14.21 4.97 10.53
CA PRO A 156 -15.29 4.94 9.53
C PRO A 156 -14.82 4.84 8.08
N LYS A 157 -13.73 5.55 7.70
CA LYS A 157 -13.15 5.47 6.36
C LYS A 157 -12.52 4.10 6.06
N ILE A 158 -11.92 3.45 7.06
CA ILE A 158 -11.41 2.07 6.94
C ILE A 158 -12.57 1.08 6.77
N ARG A 159 -13.69 1.27 7.47
CA ARG A 159 -14.89 0.44 7.31
C ARG A 159 -15.44 0.50 5.88
N GLN A 160 -15.58 1.70 5.31
CA GLN A 160 -16.01 1.88 3.91
C GLN A 160 -15.08 1.18 2.90
N ILE A 161 -13.74 1.29 3.10
CA ILE A 161 -12.74 0.61 2.26
C ILE A 161 -12.88 -0.93 2.35
N VAL A 162 -13.10 -1.45 3.56
CA VAL A 162 -13.28 -2.90 3.80
C VAL A 162 -14.59 -3.41 3.21
N GLU A 163 -15.71 -2.71 3.43
CA GLU A 163 -17.03 -3.07 2.88
C GLU A 163 -17.00 -3.09 1.36
N TYR A 164 -16.50 -2.02 0.73
CA TYR A 164 -16.37 -1.93 -0.73
C TYR A 164 -15.44 -3.01 -1.30
N GLY A 165 -14.31 -3.27 -0.62
CA GLY A 165 -13.38 -4.33 -1.01
C GLY A 165 -14.01 -5.73 -0.95
N LEU A 166 -14.82 -6.01 0.08
CA LEU A 166 -15.57 -7.26 0.21
C LEU A 166 -16.69 -7.37 -0.85
N ASP A 167 -17.41 -6.29 -1.16
CA ASP A 167 -18.45 -6.29 -2.19
C ASP A 167 -17.91 -6.61 -3.59
N LEU A 168 -16.69 -6.18 -3.92
CA LEU A 168 -16.03 -6.60 -5.17
C LEU A 168 -15.74 -8.12 -5.22
N THR A 169 -15.52 -8.79 -4.08
CA THR A 169 -15.30 -10.26 -4.09
C THR A 169 -16.57 -11.03 -4.47
N LYS A 170 -17.75 -10.49 -4.14
CA LYS A 170 -19.07 -11.07 -4.46
C LYS A 170 -19.37 -11.06 -5.96
N ARG A 171 -18.66 -10.24 -6.75
CA ARG A 171 -18.84 -10.09 -8.21
C ARG A 171 -18.17 -11.17 -9.05
N ASN A 172 -17.50 -12.16 -8.43
CA ASN A 172 -16.80 -13.26 -9.12
C ASN A 172 -15.84 -12.78 -10.25
N LEU A 173 -15.08 -11.72 -9.95
CA LEU A 173 -14.12 -11.11 -10.88
C LEU A 173 -12.82 -11.92 -10.95
N ASN A 174 -12.31 -12.16 -12.16
CA ASN A 174 -11.07 -12.89 -12.41
C ASN A 174 -9.82 -12.03 -12.10
N TYR A 175 -8.63 -12.61 -12.21
CA TYR A 175 -7.38 -11.84 -12.25
C TYR A 175 -7.09 -11.42 -13.70
N ILE A 176 -6.95 -10.12 -13.96
CA ILE A 176 -6.60 -9.59 -15.29
C ILE A 176 -5.46 -8.59 -15.12
N TYR A 177 -4.26 -9.00 -15.55
CA TYR A 177 -3.06 -8.16 -15.51
C TYR A 177 -3.29 -6.86 -16.30
N GLY A 178 -3.03 -5.71 -15.67
CA GLY A 178 -3.25 -4.39 -16.29
C GLY A 178 -4.66 -3.82 -16.12
N SER A 179 -5.66 -4.59 -15.67
CA SER A 179 -7.00 -4.03 -15.40
C SER A 179 -7.13 -3.44 -14.00
N ALA A 180 -7.82 -2.31 -13.92
CA ALA A 180 -8.31 -1.69 -12.67
C ALA A 180 -9.82 -1.42 -12.71
N ASP A 181 -10.55 -1.93 -13.70
CA ASP A 181 -11.98 -1.74 -13.85
C ASP A 181 -12.71 -3.08 -13.69
N PRO A 182 -13.56 -3.26 -12.66
CA PRO A 182 -14.32 -4.49 -12.48
C PRO A 182 -15.43 -4.68 -13.53
N SER A 183 -15.67 -3.73 -14.45
CA SER A 183 -16.51 -3.94 -15.63
C SER A 183 -15.88 -4.93 -16.62
N THR A 184 -14.54 -4.99 -16.71
CA THR A 184 -13.82 -5.88 -17.64
C THR A 184 -13.76 -7.34 -17.16
N GLY A 185 -14.60 -7.72 -16.19
CA GLY A 185 -14.67 -9.09 -15.65
C GLY A 185 -13.49 -9.53 -14.78
N GLY A 186 -12.55 -8.64 -14.44
CA GLY A 186 -11.38 -8.95 -13.63
C GLY A 186 -10.42 -7.78 -13.45
N MET A 187 -9.50 -7.89 -12.50
CA MET A 187 -8.60 -6.81 -12.05
C MET A 187 -7.21 -7.36 -11.71
N ASP A 188 -6.16 -6.52 -11.72
CA ASP A 188 -4.87 -6.84 -11.10
C ASP A 188 -4.78 -6.38 -9.64
N CYS A 189 -3.77 -6.87 -8.92
CA CYS A 189 -3.59 -6.60 -7.49
C CYS A 189 -3.56 -5.10 -7.16
N SER A 190 -2.81 -4.31 -7.93
CA SER A 190 -2.74 -2.84 -7.76
C SER A 190 -3.95 -2.11 -8.33
N GLY A 191 -4.59 -2.65 -9.37
CA GLY A 191 -5.82 -2.11 -9.94
C GLY A 191 -7.00 -2.20 -8.97
N PHE A 192 -7.08 -3.28 -8.18
CA PHE A 192 -8.02 -3.39 -7.06
C PHE A 192 -7.80 -2.27 -6.02
N ILE A 193 -6.55 -2.05 -5.57
CA ILE A 193 -6.24 -0.96 -4.61
C ILE A 193 -6.63 0.40 -5.18
N TYR A 194 -6.21 0.68 -6.41
CA TYR A 194 -6.50 1.92 -7.13
C TYR A 194 -8.01 2.21 -7.17
N TYR A 195 -8.81 1.22 -7.62
CA TYR A 195 -10.26 1.36 -7.75
C TYR A 195 -10.95 1.51 -6.39
N VAL A 196 -10.69 0.62 -5.43
CA VAL A 196 -11.32 0.66 -4.09
C VAL A 196 -11.06 1.99 -3.42
N LEU A 197 -9.84 2.53 -3.50
CA LEU A 197 -9.51 3.81 -2.88
C LEU A 197 -10.09 5.01 -3.64
N GLN A 198 -10.09 5.04 -4.98
CA GLN A 198 -10.77 6.11 -5.71
C GLN A 198 -12.29 6.16 -5.42
N GLN A 199 -12.95 4.99 -5.40
CA GLN A 199 -14.37 4.88 -5.04
C GLN A 199 -14.66 5.26 -3.57
N ASN A 200 -13.63 5.31 -2.73
CA ASN A 200 -13.69 5.79 -1.34
C ASN A 200 -13.24 7.25 -1.16
N GLY A 201 -12.96 7.98 -2.25
CA GLY A 201 -12.64 9.41 -2.26
C GLY A 201 -11.15 9.76 -2.28
N PHE A 202 -10.24 8.79 -2.43
CA PHE A 202 -8.80 9.07 -2.53
C PHE A 202 -8.42 9.37 -3.99
N ILE A 203 -8.23 10.66 -4.31
CA ILE A 203 -8.02 11.11 -5.70
C ILE A 203 -6.60 10.84 -6.26
N ASN A 204 -5.57 10.84 -5.40
CA ASN A 204 -4.15 10.76 -5.81
C ASN A 204 -3.54 9.36 -5.62
N VAL A 205 -4.32 8.29 -5.80
CA VAL A 205 -3.86 6.90 -5.63
C VAL A 205 -3.07 6.45 -6.85
N PRO A 206 -1.81 6.00 -6.73
CA PRO A 206 -1.05 5.52 -7.87
C PRO A 206 -1.61 4.22 -8.46
N ARG A 207 -1.48 4.04 -9.77
CA ARG A 207 -1.98 2.84 -10.48
C ARG A 207 -1.13 1.58 -10.25
N ASP A 208 0.17 1.73 -10.05
CA ASP A 208 1.14 0.63 -9.93
C ASP A 208 1.45 0.26 -8.47
N SER A 209 1.66 -1.03 -8.20
CA SER A 209 2.03 -1.51 -6.86
C SER A 209 3.36 -0.94 -6.33
N SER A 210 4.35 -0.70 -7.19
CA SER A 210 5.60 -0.01 -6.82
C SER A 210 5.38 1.47 -6.48
N GLN A 211 4.50 2.16 -7.21
CA GLN A 211 4.19 3.56 -6.92
C GLN A 211 3.28 3.71 -5.70
N GLN A 212 2.34 2.77 -5.46
CA GLN A 212 1.56 2.70 -4.22
C GLN A 212 2.47 2.49 -2.99
N TYR A 213 3.50 1.64 -3.10
CA TYR A 213 4.54 1.47 -2.08
C TYR A 213 5.33 2.77 -1.85
N VAL A 214 5.78 3.45 -2.92
CA VAL A 214 6.49 4.74 -2.82
C VAL A 214 5.60 5.83 -2.19
N TRP A 215 4.30 5.86 -2.50
CA TRP A 215 3.32 6.79 -1.93
C TRP A 215 3.15 6.58 -0.42
N VAL A 216 2.93 5.33 0.03
CA VAL A 216 2.86 5.00 1.47
C VAL A 216 4.18 5.31 2.18
N ARG A 217 5.34 5.03 1.57
CA ARG A 217 6.65 5.39 2.15
C ARG A 217 6.91 6.89 2.23
N LYS A 218 6.50 7.67 1.24
CA LYS A 218 6.62 9.15 1.25
C LYS A 218 5.75 9.81 2.32
N ALA A 219 4.66 9.16 2.72
CA ALA A 219 3.82 9.59 3.85
C ALA A 219 4.37 9.17 5.23
N GLY A 220 5.58 8.57 5.32
CA GLY A 220 6.22 8.16 6.58
C GLY A 220 5.61 6.92 7.26
N ASN A 221 4.40 6.52 6.88
CA ASN A 221 3.60 5.49 7.55
C ASN A 221 3.89 4.05 7.07
N PHE A 222 5.16 3.71 6.78
CA PHE A 222 5.56 2.39 6.30
C PHE A 222 6.42 1.61 7.30
N HIS A 223 6.01 0.38 7.58
CA HIS A 223 6.70 -0.59 8.41
C HIS A 223 7.33 -1.66 7.53
N ALA A 224 8.66 -1.69 7.47
CA ALA A 224 9.38 -2.82 6.88
C ALA A 224 9.20 -4.07 7.76
N VAL A 225 9.22 -5.25 7.15
CA VAL A 225 9.17 -6.54 7.85
C VAL A 225 10.32 -7.41 7.33
N LEU A 226 11.25 -7.79 8.21
CA LEU A 226 12.39 -8.66 7.90
C LEU A 226 12.16 -10.10 8.37
N SER A 227 11.24 -10.29 9.31
CA SER A 227 10.86 -11.58 9.87
C SER A 227 10.21 -12.52 8.84
N ARG A 228 10.46 -13.82 9.03
CA ARG A 228 9.79 -14.93 8.33
C ARG A 228 8.77 -15.66 9.23
N HIS A 229 8.45 -15.09 10.38
CA HIS A 229 7.55 -15.66 11.40
C HIS A 229 6.32 -14.77 11.62
N GLU A 230 5.12 -15.35 11.57
CA GLU A 230 3.84 -14.61 11.63
C GLU A 230 3.52 -14.04 13.02
N ASP A 231 4.17 -14.53 14.06
CA ASP A 231 4.08 -14.12 15.47
C ASP A 231 5.16 -13.11 15.89
N SER A 232 5.85 -12.51 14.91
CA SER A 232 6.85 -11.48 15.16
C SER A 232 6.24 -10.10 15.45
N PHE A 233 6.90 -9.34 16.33
CA PHE A 233 6.49 -7.99 16.75
C PHE A 233 6.25 -7.02 15.58
N GLU A 234 6.99 -7.18 14.47
CA GLU A 234 6.82 -6.40 13.24
C GLU A 234 5.40 -6.52 12.67
N LEU A 235 4.72 -7.66 12.88
CA LEU A 235 3.38 -7.96 12.40
C LEU A 235 2.27 -7.75 13.45
N ASP A 236 2.62 -7.31 14.66
CA ASP A 236 1.63 -6.96 15.70
C ASP A 236 1.17 -5.51 15.61
N ALA A 237 1.96 -4.64 14.96
CA ALA A 237 1.56 -3.27 14.63
C ALA A 237 0.66 -3.17 13.36
N LEU A 238 0.47 -4.27 12.62
CA LEU A 238 -0.49 -4.37 11.50
C LEU A 238 -1.92 -4.05 11.98
N LYS A 239 -2.59 -3.09 11.33
CA LYS A 239 -3.99 -2.77 11.61
C LYS A 239 -4.84 -2.73 10.33
N PRO A 240 -6.13 -3.07 10.40
CA PRO A 240 -7.04 -3.05 9.25
C PRO A 240 -6.90 -1.80 8.38
N GLY A 241 -6.93 -2.00 7.06
CA GLY A 241 -6.70 -0.96 6.05
C GLY A 241 -5.23 -0.66 5.74
N ASP A 242 -4.24 -1.30 6.38
CA ASP A 242 -2.86 -1.23 5.90
C ASP A 242 -2.72 -1.90 4.52
N LEU A 243 -1.97 -1.26 3.62
CA LEU A 243 -1.55 -1.85 2.36
C LEU A 243 -0.34 -2.76 2.61
N LEU A 244 -0.42 -3.99 2.09
CA LEU A 244 0.56 -5.06 2.24
C LEU A 244 1.35 -5.23 0.94
N PHE A 245 2.68 -5.29 0.97
CA PHE A 245 3.52 -5.29 -0.24
C PHE A 245 4.47 -6.49 -0.35
N TRP A 246 4.59 -7.06 -1.56
CA TRP A 246 5.54 -8.14 -1.88
C TRP A 246 6.35 -7.85 -3.15
N THR A 247 7.58 -8.36 -3.19
CA THR A 247 8.37 -8.55 -4.43
C THR A 247 8.29 -10.01 -4.90
N GLY A 248 8.85 -10.31 -6.07
CA GLY A 248 9.19 -11.68 -6.47
C GLY A 248 8.01 -12.60 -6.83
N THR A 249 6.78 -12.08 -7.00
CA THR A 249 5.62 -12.89 -7.42
C THR A 249 5.56 -13.14 -8.93
N TYR A 250 6.20 -12.28 -9.73
CA TYR A 250 6.44 -12.47 -11.17
C TYR A 250 7.75 -11.77 -11.55
N LYS A 251 8.32 -12.08 -12.73
CA LYS A 251 9.54 -11.42 -13.21
C LYS A 251 9.20 -10.00 -13.69
N ILE A 252 9.93 -9.00 -13.20
CA ILE A 252 9.84 -7.62 -13.66
C ILE A 252 11.21 -6.95 -13.45
N ASP A 253 11.53 -5.98 -14.30
CA ASP A 253 12.69 -5.11 -14.14
C ASP A 253 12.20 -3.69 -13.82
N ARG A 254 12.22 -3.33 -12.53
CA ARG A 254 11.90 -1.99 -12.01
C ARG A 254 12.39 -1.80 -10.58
N ASP A 255 12.68 -0.57 -10.19
CA ASP A 255 12.95 -0.18 -8.82
C ASP A 255 11.84 0.76 -8.28
N PRO A 256 11.27 0.53 -7.09
CA PRO A 256 11.40 -0.68 -6.27
C PRO A 256 10.69 -1.89 -6.91
N PRO A 257 11.26 -3.11 -6.83
CA PRO A 257 10.76 -4.33 -7.50
C PRO A 257 9.51 -4.94 -6.82
N ILE A 258 8.60 -4.10 -6.34
CA ILE A 258 7.29 -4.51 -5.83
C ILE A 258 6.48 -5.09 -7.00
N THR A 259 5.96 -6.30 -6.80
CA THR A 259 5.16 -7.02 -7.79
C THR A 259 3.71 -7.17 -7.35
N HIS A 260 3.41 -7.16 -6.04
CA HIS A 260 2.07 -7.45 -5.56
C HIS A 260 1.67 -6.64 -4.32
N THR A 261 0.38 -6.36 -4.20
CA THR A 261 -0.21 -5.50 -3.17
C THR A 261 -1.62 -5.98 -2.77
N MET A 262 -1.99 -5.86 -1.48
CA MET A 262 -3.28 -6.30 -0.91
C MET A 262 -3.71 -5.38 0.24
N ILE A 263 -4.99 -5.35 0.61
CA ILE A 263 -5.47 -4.63 1.82
C ILE A 263 -5.61 -5.61 2.98
N TYR A 264 -4.97 -5.31 4.12
CA TYR A 264 -5.15 -6.09 5.35
C TYR A 264 -6.55 -5.88 5.95
N LEU A 265 -7.28 -6.98 6.20
CA LEU A 265 -8.62 -6.93 6.81
C LEU A 265 -8.60 -7.00 8.34
N GLY A 266 -7.61 -7.69 8.93
CA GLY A 266 -7.60 -8.02 10.36
C GLY A 266 -7.49 -9.53 10.58
N ARG A 267 -8.14 -10.04 11.64
CA ARG A 267 -8.23 -11.48 11.93
C ARG A 267 -9.66 -11.99 11.86
N GLU A 268 -9.90 -13.11 11.20
CA GLU A 268 -11.21 -13.76 11.17
C GLU A 268 -11.63 -14.21 12.59
N LYS A 269 -12.90 -13.98 12.98
CA LYS A 269 -13.43 -14.36 14.30
C LYS A 269 -13.42 -15.87 14.52
N GLY A 270 -13.61 -16.67 13.47
CA GLY A 270 -13.56 -18.13 13.50
C GLY A 270 -12.13 -18.65 13.70
N THR A 271 -11.31 -18.66 12.66
CA THR A 271 -9.99 -19.30 12.69
C THR A 271 -8.89 -18.49 13.40
N LYS A 272 -9.13 -17.23 13.75
CA LYS A 272 -8.14 -16.26 14.28
C LYS A 272 -6.96 -15.94 13.34
N LYS A 273 -6.93 -16.52 12.12
CA LYS A 273 -5.92 -16.26 11.09
C LYS A 273 -5.97 -14.80 10.63
N ARG A 274 -4.82 -14.24 10.26
CA ARG A 274 -4.74 -12.94 9.58
C ARG A 274 -5.31 -13.11 8.16
N ILE A 275 -6.13 -12.15 7.73
CA ILE A 275 -6.82 -12.18 6.43
C ILE A 275 -6.69 -10.84 5.70
N MET A 276 -6.79 -10.88 4.37
CA MET A 276 -6.60 -9.74 3.48
C MET A 276 -7.52 -9.84 2.25
N VAL A 277 -7.77 -8.73 1.56
CA VAL A 277 -8.59 -8.67 0.34
C VAL A 277 -7.82 -8.03 -0.81
N GLY A 278 -8.08 -8.49 -2.03
CA GLY A 278 -7.49 -7.95 -3.25
C GLY A 278 -7.67 -8.88 -4.43
N ALA A 279 -6.93 -8.64 -5.52
CA ALA A 279 -6.90 -9.52 -6.68
C ALA A 279 -5.60 -10.33 -6.70
N SER A 280 -5.69 -11.67 -6.84
CA SER A 280 -4.51 -12.52 -6.97
C SER A 280 -4.75 -13.76 -7.84
N ASP A 281 -3.74 -14.12 -8.62
CA ASP A 281 -3.67 -15.33 -9.43
C ASP A 281 -3.08 -16.50 -8.60
N GLY A 282 -3.93 -17.25 -7.88
CA GLY A 282 -3.53 -18.51 -7.22
C GLY A 282 -3.14 -18.44 -5.73
N ARG A 283 -3.36 -17.31 -5.02
CA ARG A 283 -3.27 -17.29 -3.55
C ARG A 283 -4.38 -18.17 -2.93
N THR A 284 -4.22 -18.55 -1.65
CA THR A 284 -5.17 -19.42 -0.94
C THR A 284 -6.06 -18.67 0.05
N TYR A 285 -7.29 -19.15 0.23
CA TYR A 285 -8.13 -18.88 1.41
C TYR A 285 -8.77 -20.19 1.87
N ASP A 286 -8.60 -20.52 3.15
CA ASP A 286 -8.99 -21.82 3.71
C ASP A 286 -8.43 -23.00 2.88
N GLY A 287 -7.12 -22.96 2.63
CA GLY A 287 -6.38 -23.97 1.85
C GLY A 287 -6.69 -24.05 0.35
N LYS A 288 -7.79 -23.45 -0.11
CA LYS A 288 -8.25 -23.49 -1.51
C LYS A 288 -7.66 -22.33 -2.31
N GLN A 289 -7.04 -22.63 -3.46
CA GLN A 289 -6.53 -21.63 -4.41
C GLN A 289 -7.67 -20.91 -5.14
N ARG A 290 -7.52 -19.59 -5.34
CA ARG A 290 -8.50 -18.70 -5.99
C ARG A 290 -7.76 -17.74 -6.93
N PHE A 291 -8.43 -17.36 -8.02
CA PHE A 291 -7.80 -16.73 -9.20
C PHE A 291 -8.59 -15.47 -9.61
N GLY A 292 -8.46 -14.40 -8.81
CA GLY A 292 -9.23 -13.17 -8.99
C GLY A 292 -9.43 -12.37 -7.72
N VAL A 293 -10.51 -11.58 -7.69
CA VAL A 293 -10.85 -10.67 -6.58
C VAL A 293 -11.52 -11.46 -5.45
N SER A 294 -10.80 -11.68 -4.36
CA SER A 294 -11.21 -12.55 -3.26
C SER A 294 -10.60 -12.08 -1.94
N ILE A 295 -11.13 -12.57 -0.82
CA ILE A 295 -10.34 -12.65 0.42
C ILE A 295 -9.30 -13.78 0.32
N PHE A 296 -8.21 -13.64 1.05
CA PHE A 296 -7.07 -14.55 1.09
C PHE A 296 -6.48 -14.68 2.50
N ASP A 297 -5.89 -15.84 2.80
CA ASP A 297 -5.08 -16.05 4.00
C ASP A 297 -3.84 -15.13 3.93
N PHE A 298 -3.63 -14.24 4.90
CA PHE A 298 -2.32 -13.60 5.03
C PHE A 298 -1.34 -14.62 5.61
N LYS A 299 -0.36 -14.99 4.80
CA LYS A 299 0.75 -15.88 5.16
C LYS A 299 2.06 -15.30 4.68
N LEU A 300 3.13 -15.50 5.45
CA LEU A 300 4.47 -15.18 4.98
C LEU A 300 4.93 -16.23 3.94
N PRO A 301 5.64 -15.84 2.87
CA PRO A 301 6.22 -16.80 1.95
C PRO A 301 7.23 -17.73 2.65
N PRO A 302 7.33 -19.02 2.26
CA PRO A 302 8.41 -19.88 2.72
C PRO A 302 9.78 -19.33 2.26
N PRO A 303 10.88 -19.69 2.95
CA PRO A 303 12.22 -19.34 2.48
C PRO A 303 12.46 -19.91 1.06
N PRO A 304 13.27 -19.25 0.22
CA PRO A 304 13.63 -19.79 -1.09
C PRO A 304 14.40 -21.11 -0.92
N ASN A 305 13.94 -22.16 -1.60
CA ASN A 305 14.66 -23.43 -1.65
C ASN A 305 15.96 -23.25 -2.44
N SER A 306 17.11 -23.60 -1.83
CA SER A 306 18.43 -23.48 -2.45
C SER A 306 18.60 -24.46 -3.61
N GLY A 307 18.30 -23.98 -4.84
CA GLY A 307 18.46 -24.74 -6.09
C GLY A 307 17.47 -24.30 -7.17
N ASP A 308 16.27 -23.85 -6.78
CA ASP A 308 15.25 -23.38 -7.73
C ASP A 308 15.55 -21.94 -8.18
N ALA A 309 15.82 -21.72 -9.47
CA ALA A 309 15.86 -20.39 -10.10
C ALA A 309 14.45 -19.77 -10.28
N LYS A 310 13.55 -20.07 -9.33
CA LYS A 310 12.12 -19.83 -9.38
C LYS A 310 11.77 -18.57 -8.60
N LEU A 311 10.74 -17.89 -9.09
CA LEU A 311 10.14 -16.73 -8.44
C LEU A 311 9.82 -17.07 -6.97
N SER A 312 10.52 -16.37 -6.08
CA SER A 312 10.46 -16.55 -4.64
C SER A 312 9.88 -15.27 -4.04
N PRO A 313 8.57 -15.23 -3.73
CA PRO A 313 7.94 -14.03 -3.19
C PRO A 313 8.58 -13.63 -1.87
N VAL A 314 8.78 -12.34 -1.64
CA VAL A 314 9.24 -11.80 -0.35
C VAL A 314 8.24 -10.77 0.11
N PHE A 315 7.76 -10.89 1.35
CA PHE A 315 6.98 -9.82 1.98
C PHE A 315 7.92 -8.69 2.39
N VAL A 316 7.65 -7.47 1.92
CA VAL A 316 8.50 -6.29 2.16
C VAL A 316 8.08 -5.56 3.44
N GLY A 317 6.80 -5.69 3.80
CA GLY A 317 6.16 -4.95 4.86
C GLY A 317 4.87 -4.29 4.39
N TYR A 318 4.42 -3.30 5.15
CA TYR A 318 3.08 -2.73 5.04
C TYR A 318 3.05 -1.26 5.43
N GLY A 319 1.94 -0.57 5.19
CA GLY A 319 1.76 0.77 5.73
C GLY A 319 0.38 1.38 5.54
N ARG A 320 0.13 2.47 6.26
CA ARG A 320 -1.16 3.14 6.31
C ARG A 320 -1.44 3.86 4.99
N ILE A 321 -2.66 3.71 4.48
CA ILE A 321 -3.16 4.54 3.38
C ILE A 321 -3.11 6.03 3.83
N PRO A 322 -2.38 6.92 3.13
CA PRO A 322 -2.28 8.33 3.52
C PRO A 322 -3.66 9.01 3.56
N GLY A 323 -3.97 9.74 4.65
CA GLY A 323 -5.27 10.39 4.85
C GLY A 323 -6.45 9.45 5.15
N SER A 324 -6.21 8.17 5.48
CA SER A 324 -7.29 7.20 5.82
C SER A 324 -7.74 7.23 7.28
N ILE A 325 -6.97 7.90 8.12
CA ILE A 325 -7.33 8.37 9.46
C ILE A 325 -7.20 9.90 9.38
N GLY A 326 -8.05 10.65 10.09
CA GLY A 326 -7.89 12.10 10.17
C GLY A 326 -6.63 12.44 10.96
N ASP A 327 -5.69 13.14 10.31
CA ASP A 327 -4.49 13.74 10.90
C ASP A 327 -4.84 15.06 11.62
#